data_AF-A0AAU6R3B0-F1
#
_entry.id   AF-A0AAU6R3B0-F1
#
_cell.length_a   1.000
_cell.length_b   1.000
_cell.length_c   1.000
_cell.angle_alpha   90.00
_cell.angle_beta   90.00
_cell.angle_gamma   90.00
#
_symmetry.space_group_name_H-M   'P 1'
#
loop_
_entity.id
_entity.type
_entity.pdbx_description
1 polymer ?
#
loop_
_entity_poly.entity_id
_entity_poly.type
_entity_poly.pdbx_seq_one_letter_code
_entity_poly.pdbx_strand_id
1 'polypeptide(L)' 'MALSGSVCDNDWSVSVTTHQTAGGFYCSIQLSHNAPEGVFKHGFTHSGVFPTEREAVLAGLREGMVWVQLKVARTLSL' A
#
# COMPACT_ATOMS: atom_id res chain seq x y z
N MET A 1 -6.59 -12.67 -13.51
CA MET A 1 -6.86 -11.22 -13.36
C MET A 1 -6.36 -10.86 -11.98
N ALA A 2 -5.59 -9.78 -11.83
CA ALA A 2 -5.12 -9.32 -10.53
C ALA A 2 -6.10 -8.27 -10.00
N LEU A 3 -6.67 -8.49 -8.82
CA LEU A 3 -7.46 -7.46 -8.14
C LEU A 3 -6.52 -6.32 -7.68
N SER A 4 -6.92 -5.09 -7.97
CA SER A 4 -6.27 -3.90 -7.43
C SER A 4 -7.26 -3.05 -6.65
N GLY A 5 -6.72 -2.24 -5.74
CA GLY A 5 -7.50 -1.27 -4.97
C GLY A 5 -6.65 -0.06 -4.66
N SER A 6 -7.28 1.10 -4.56
CA SER A 6 -6.59 2.34 -4.20
C SER A 6 -7.43 3.18 -3.24
N VAL A 7 -6.74 3.94 -2.40
CA VAL A 7 -7.30 4.98 -1.52
C VAL A 7 -6.45 6.22 -1.73
N CYS A 8 -7.09 7.37 -1.93
CA CYS A 8 -6.42 8.64 -2.07
C CYS A 8 -7.10 9.74 -1.27
N ASP A 9 -6.30 10.71 -0.90
CA ASP A 9 -6.68 12.02 -0.36
C ASP A 9 -5.92 13.08 -1.18
N ASN A 10 -6.17 14.37 -0.95
CA ASN A 10 -5.56 15.47 -1.71
C ASN A 10 -4.03 15.36 -1.79
N ASP A 11 -3.40 15.03 -0.67
CA ASP A 11 -1.95 15.07 -0.55
C ASP A 11 -1.29 13.69 -0.60
N TRP A 12 -2.05 12.59 -0.64
CA TRP A 12 -1.47 11.25 -0.67
C TRP A 12 -2.33 10.22 -1.39
N SER A 13 -1.70 9.15 -1.84
CA SER A 13 -2.41 7.97 -2.34
C SER A 13 -1.71 6.68 -1.95
N VAL A 14 -2.50 5.62 -1.82
CA VAL A 14 -2.07 4.24 -1.62
C VAL A 14 -2.75 3.41 -2.70
N SER A 15 -1.98 2.63 -3.43
CA SER A 15 -2.43 1.69 -4.45
C SER A 15 -1.89 0.30 -4.13
N VAL A 16 -2.72 -0.71 -4.34
CA VAL A 16 -2.41 -2.10 -4.03
C VAL A 16 -2.77 -2.95 -5.23
N THR A 17 -1.87 -3.86 -5.58
CA THR A 17 -2.08 -4.83 -6.66
C THR A 17 -1.81 -6.23 -6.11
N THR A 18 -2.75 -7.16 -6.30
CA THR A 18 -2.56 -8.55 -5.90
C THR A 18 -1.80 -9.35 -6.93
N HIS A 19 -1.16 -10.41 -6.45
CA HIS A 19 -0.43 -11.36 -7.25
C HIS A 19 -0.71 -12.76 -6.72
N GLN A 20 -0.95 -13.70 -7.62
CA GLN A 20 -1.16 -15.09 -7.25
C GLN A 20 0.19 -15.79 -6.99
N THR A 21 0.22 -16.64 -5.98
CA THR A 21 1.36 -17.50 -5.62
C THR A 21 0.89 -18.92 -5.30
N ALA A 22 1.82 -19.86 -5.10
CA ALA A 22 1.54 -21.28 -4.87
C ALA A 22 0.78 -21.61 -3.56
N GLY A 23 0.37 -20.60 -2.79
CA GLY A 23 -0.38 -20.75 -1.54
C GLY A 23 -1.45 -19.69 -1.31
N GLY A 24 -1.85 -18.95 -2.35
CA GLY A 24 -2.85 -17.89 -2.25
C GLY A 24 -2.42 -16.63 -3.00
N PHE A 25 -2.61 -15.48 -2.36
CA PHE A 25 -2.37 -14.17 -2.96
C PHE A 25 -1.51 -13.30 -2.04
N TYR A 26 -0.47 -12.69 -2.60
CA TYR A 26 0.25 -11.60 -1.94
C TYR A 26 -0.09 -10.28 -2.63
N CYS A 27 0.35 -9.15 -2.09
CA CYS A 27 0.11 -7.86 -2.72
C CYS A 27 1.32 -6.93 -2.68
N SER A 28 1.46 -6.15 -3.73
CA SER A 28 2.40 -5.03 -3.81
C SER A 28 1.66 -3.75 -3.48
N ILE A 29 2.25 -2.94 -2.60
CA ILE A 29 1.72 -1.67 -2.11
C ILE A 29 2.60 -0.56 -2.69
N GLN A 30 1.97 0.46 -3.26
CA GLN A 30 2.61 1.69 -3.70
C GLN A 30 1.93 2.85 -3.01
N LEU A 31 2.71 3.73 -2.41
CA LEU A 31 2.22 4.94 -1.78
C LEU A 31 2.94 6.16 -2.31
N SER A 32 2.21 7.27 -2.32
CA SER A 32 2.74 8.58 -2.64
C SER A 32 2.21 9.61 -1.66
N HIS A 33 3.02 10.60 -1.34
CA HIS A 33 2.65 11.74 -0.52
C HIS A 33 3.28 12.99 -1.12
N ASN A 34 2.45 13.93 -1.55
CA ASN A 34 2.83 15.23 -2.05
C ASN A 34 3.00 16.17 -0.86
N ALA A 35 4.24 16.47 -0.50
CA ALA A 35 4.55 17.44 0.53
C ALA A 35 5.18 18.69 -0.11
N PRO A 36 5.17 19.85 0.57
CA PRO A 36 5.83 21.06 0.08
C PRO A 36 7.32 20.85 -0.23
N GLU A 37 7.98 19.96 0.51
CA GLU A 37 9.38 19.56 0.27
C GLU A 37 9.59 18.66 -0.95
N GLY A 38 8.52 18.09 -1.52
CA GLY A 38 8.58 17.23 -2.70
C GLY A 38 7.60 16.05 -2.65
N VAL A 39 7.58 15.29 -3.75
CA VAL A 39 6.75 14.08 -3.86
C VAL A 39 7.52 12.89 -3.30
N PHE A 40 7.05 12.37 -2.18
CA PHE A 40 7.50 11.09 -1.65
C PHE A 40 6.78 9.96 -2.38
N LYS A 41 7.53 8.94 -2.84
CA LYS A 41 6.98 7.70 -3.39
C LYS A 41 7.69 6.51 -2.76
N HIS A 42 6.93 5.53 -2.30
CA HIS A 42 7.48 4.31 -1.73
C HIS A 42 6.67 3.10 -2.19
N GLY A 43 7.36 2.00 -2.46
CA GLY A 43 6.73 0.75 -2.89
C GLY A 43 7.36 -0.43 -2.17
N PHE A 44 6.52 -1.34 -1.69
CA PHE A 44 6.94 -2.53 -0.97
C PHE A 44 5.92 -3.66 -1.14
N THR A 45 6.30 -4.88 -0.79
CA THR A 45 5.42 -6.05 -0.85
C THR A 45 4.95 -6.39 0.55
N HIS A 46 3.65 -6.61 0.73
CA HIS A 46 3.09 -7.08 1.99
C HIS A 46 3.67 -8.46 2.33
N SER A 47 4.12 -8.66 3.58
CA SER A 47 4.84 -9.86 4.00
C SER A 47 3.97 -11.13 4.04
N GLY A 48 2.66 -10.97 4.24
CA GLY A 48 1.68 -12.06 4.31
C GLY A 48 1.16 -12.56 2.96
N VAL A 49 0.78 -13.84 2.93
CA VAL A 49 0.02 -14.49 1.85
C VAL A 49 -1.40 -14.76 2.36
N PHE A 50 -2.39 -14.44 1.54
CA PHE A 50 -3.81 -14.50 1.89
C PHE A 50 -4.57 -15.53 1.05
N PRO A 51 -5.59 -16.19 1.61
CA PRO A 51 -6.44 -17.13 0.87
C PRO A 51 -7.14 -16.52 -0.35
N THR A 52 -7.53 -15.24 -0.27
CA THR A 52 -8.28 -14.56 -1.35
C THR A 52 -7.63 -13.26 -1.80
N GLU A 53 -7.88 -12.87 -3.06
CA GLU A 53 -7.44 -11.57 -3.59
C GLU A 53 -8.01 -10.40 -2.78
N ARG A 54 -9.27 -10.50 -2.36
CA ARG A 54 -9.93 -9.44 -1.57
C ARG A 54 -9.22 -9.21 -0.24
N GLU A 55 -8.86 -10.28 0.46
CA GLU A 55 -8.12 -10.18 1.72
C GLU A 55 -6.74 -9.57 1.52
N ALA A 56 -6.03 -9.96 0.46
CA ALA A 56 -4.74 -9.39 0.10
C ALA A 56 -4.84 -7.88 -0.21
N VAL A 57 -5.84 -7.44 -0.97
CA VAL A 57 -6.07 -6.01 -1.23
C VAL A 57 -6.38 -5.26 0.07
N LEU A 58 -7.32 -5.76 0.87
CA LEU A 58 -7.73 -5.08 2.11
C LEU A 58 -6.58 -4.99 3.13
N ALA A 59 -5.75 -6.03 3.23
CA ALA A 59 -4.57 -6.01 4.07
C ALA A 59 -3.53 -5.00 3.58
N GLY A 60 -3.23 -5.01 2.27
CA GLY A 60 -2.30 -4.05 1.68
C GLY A 60 -2.76 -2.60 1.83
N LEU A 61 -4.06 -2.33 1.69
CA LEU A 61 -4.60 -0.98 1.86
C LEU A 61 -4.48 -0.51 3.30
N ARG A 62 -4.76 -1.38 4.28
CA ARG A 62 -4.58 -1.07 5.70
C ARG A 62 -3.13 -0.76 6.04
N GLU A 63 -2.19 -1.59 5.58
CA GLU A 63 -0.76 -1.37 5.84
C GLU A 63 -0.27 -0.08 5.16
N GLY A 64 -0.65 0.16 3.90
CA GLY A 64 -0.31 1.39 3.20
C GLY A 64 -0.85 2.65 3.89
N MET A 65 -2.08 2.62 4.42
CA MET A 65 -2.64 3.74 5.19
C MET A 65 -1.87 3.99 6.48
N VAL A 66 -1.45 2.95 7.21
CA VAL A 66 -0.61 3.11 8.41
C VAL A 66 0.73 3.75 8.05
N TRP A 67 1.36 3.34 6.96
CA TRP A 67 2.59 3.95 6.47
C TRP A 67 2.44 5.44 6.16
N VAL A 68 1.36 5.82 5.47
CA VAL A 68 1.06 7.24 5.21
C VAL A 68 0.88 8.00 6.51
N GLN A 69 0.11 7.47 7.47
CA GLN A 69 -0.07 8.10 8.77
C GLN A 69 1.25 8.32 9.51
N LEU A 70 2.14 7.32 9.49
CA LEU A 70 3.47 7.43 10.09
C LEU A 70 4.36 8.46 9.38
N LYS A 71 4.27 8.56 8.06
CA LYS A 71 5.00 9.57 7.27
C LYS A 71 4.49 10.98 7.57
N VAL A 72 3.17 11.20 7.59
CA VAL A 72 2.54 12.49 7.92
C VAL A 72 2.86 12.91 9.35
N ALA A 73 2.88 11.96 10.30
CA ALA A 73 3.29 12.20 11.69
C ALA A 73 4.79 12.47 11.88
N ARG A 74 5.60 12.41 10.79
CA ARG A 74 7.07 12.53 10.80
C ARG A 74 7.77 11.49 11.68
N THR A 75 7.11 10.37 11.95
CA THR A 75 7.71 9.21 12.65
C THR A 75 8.72 8.50 11.76
N LEU A 76 8.52 8.56 10.44
CA LEU A 76 9.43 8.02 9.44
C LEU A 76 10.24 9.15 8.80
N SER A 77 11.56 9.06 8.94
CA SER A 77 12.51 10.02 8.36
C SER A 77 12.82 9.76 6.88
N LEU A 78 12.32 8.64 6.33
CA LEU A 78 12.47 8.19 4.94
C LEU A 78 11.47 8.92 4.05
#